data_AF-A0A1E3Q4G7-F1
#
_entry.id   AF-A0A1E3Q4G7-F1
#
_cell.length_a   1.000
_cell.length_b   1.000
_cell.length_c   1.000
_cell.angle_alpha   90.00
_cell.angle_beta   90.00
_cell.angle_gamma   90.00
#
_symmetry.space_group_name_H-M   'P 1'
#
loop_
_entity.id
_entity.type
_entity.pdbx_description
1 polymer ?
#
loop_
_entity_poly.entity_id
_entity_poly.type
_entity_poly.pdbx_seq_one_letter_code
_entity_poly.pdbx_strand_id
1 'polypeptide(L)'
;MRDGGMDYISTASWLMFFVVFIVMGLYATRKRWELLAREHIPIYNRLVPLTTHLRGRAGAGYLPGNATTGVLPLGTLLPISNQPPSSVSQAPGTFQQDAASGLTSDTFDLRSNLANGDGRGGLSDDSKAEIQSIMREMHVGFDEARALYTRRAMERNGIGADGLPRDPRAVFFT
;
A
#
# COMPACT_ATOMS: atom_id res chain seq x y z
N MET A 1 71.69 -16.35 -21.35
CA MET A 1 70.64 -15.31 -21.21
C MET A 1 69.41 -15.86 -21.92
N ARG A 2 68.34 -16.16 -21.17
CA ARG A 2 67.07 -16.68 -21.70
C ARG A 2 66.02 -15.60 -21.49
N ASP A 3 65.48 -15.12 -22.59
CA ASP A 3 64.52 -14.02 -22.62
C ASP A 3 63.18 -14.46 -22.03
N GLY A 4 62.79 -13.81 -20.94
CA GLY A 4 61.49 -13.97 -20.27
C GLY A 4 60.44 -13.09 -20.92
N GLY A 5 60.11 -13.36 -22.19
CA GLY A 5 58.97 -12.72 -22.86
C GLY A 5 57.66 -13.25 -22.29
N MET A 6 56.98 -12.44 -21.46
CA MET A 6 55.66 -12.75 -20.95
C MET A 6 54.65 -12.63 -22.10
N ASP A 7 53.99 -13.72 -22.47
CA ASP A 7 53.01 -13.75 -23.55
C ASP A 7 51.82 -12.86 -23.22
N TYR A 8 51.80 -11.65 -23.81
CA TYR A 8 50.76 -10.62 -23.63
C TYR A 8 49.34 -11.11 -23.96
N ILE A 9 49.24 -12.20 -24.71
CA ILE A 9 47.97 -12.84 -25.08
C ILE A 9 47.30 -13.51 -23.86
N SER A 10 48.09 -14.02 -22.91
CA SER A 10 47.56 -14.71 -21.72
C SER A 10 47.12 -13.71 -20.63
N THR A 11 47.93 -12.68 -20.37
CA THR A 11 47.66 -11.69 -19.33
C THR A 11 46.50 -10.75 -19.69
N ALA A 12 46.38 -10.36 -20.96
CA ALA A 12 45.27 -9.54 -21.43
C ALA A 12 43.92 -10.29 -21.39
N SER A 13 43.91 -11.60 -21.65
CA SER A 13 42.69 -12.42 -21.58
C SER A 13 42.14 -12.49 -20.16
N TRP A 14 43.02 -12.77 -19.19
CA TRP A 14 42.66 -12.79 -17.77
C TRP A 14 42.16 -11.44 -17.27
N LEU A 15 42.78 -10.33 -17.68
CA LEU A 15 42.33 -8.99 -17.29
C LEU A 15 40.91 -8.69 -17.80
N MET A 16 40.60 -9.06 -19.04
CA MET A 16 39.27 -8.86 -19.62
C MET A 16 38.19 -9.67 -18.89
N PHE A 17 38.47 -10.92 -18.53
CA PHE A 17 37.54 -11.72 -17.72
C PHE A 17 37.30 -11.10 -16.34
N PHE A 18 38.34 -10.60 -15.68
CA PHE A 18 38.19 -9.91 -14.39
C PHE A 18 37.35 -8.64 -14.49
N VAL A 19 37.56 -7.82 -15.53
CA VAL A 19 36.75 -6.60 -15.77
C VAL A 19 35.28 -6.96 -16.01
N VAL A 20 35.00 -7.95 -16.85
CA VAL A 20 33.62 -8.41 -17.11
C VAL A 20 32.97 -8.94 -15.83
N PHE A 21 33.67 -9.73 -15.02
CA PHE A 21 33.14 -10.22 -13.74
C PHE A 21 32.88 -9.10 -12.73
N ILE A 22 33.74 -8.09 -12.66
CA ILE A 22 33.55 -6.91 -11.80
C ILE A 22 32.32 -6.11 -12.27
N VAL A 23 32.20 -5.85 -13.57
CA VAL A 23 31.05 -5.14 -14.15
C VAL A 23 29.75 -5.93 -13.95
N MET A 24 29.77 -7.24 -14.18
CA MET A 24 28.63 -8.14 -13.98
C MET A 24 28.23 -8.21 -12.50
N GLY A 25 29.20 -8.24 -11.57
CA GLY A 25 28.95 -8.21 -10.12
C GLY A 25 28.38 -6.87 -9.65
N LEU A 26 28.89 -5.74 -10.17
CA LEU A 26 28.33 -4.40 -9.94
C LEU A 26 26.92 -4.26 -10.52
N TYR A 27 26.65 -4.87 -11.68
CA TYR A 27 25.33 -4.90 -12.28
C TYR A 27 24.33 -5.78 -11.50
N ALA A 28 24.75 -6.96 -11.06
CA ALA A 28 23.93 -7.87 -10.27
C ALA A 28 23.59 -7.29 -8.89
N THR A 29 24.56 -6.60 -8.26
CA THR A 29 24.31 -5.86 -7.02
C THR A 29 23.37 -4.69 -7.25
N ARG A 30 23.52 -3.91 -8.33
CA ARG A 30 22.58 -2.83 -8.69
C ARG A 30 21.13 -3.34 -8.87
N LYS A 31 20.92 -4.46 -9.57
CA LYS A 31 19.58 -5.08 -9.67
C LYS A 31 19.05 -5.59 -8.33
N ARG A 32 19.92 -6.10 -7.46
CA ARG A 32 19.53 -6.53 -6.10
C ARG A 32 19.14 -5.35 -5.21
N TRP A 33 19.76 -4.18 -5.39
CA TRP A 33 19.37 -2.93 -4.72
C TRP A 33 18.04 -2.37 -5.22
N GLU A 34 17.66 -2.58 -6.49
CA GLU A 34 16.33 -2.21 -7.01
C GLU A 34 15.19 -3.04 -6.38
N LEU A 35 15.48 -4.26 -5.90
CA LEU A 35 14.53 -5.09 -5.18
C LEU A 35 14.36 -4.65 -3.71
N LEU A 36 15.44 -4.19 -3.07
CA LEU A 36 15.41 -3.70 -1.68
C LEU A 36 14.94 -2.24 -1.55
N ALA A 37 15.19 -1.39 -2.55
CA ALA A 37 14.69 -0.02 -2.59
C ALA A 37 13.15 0.06 -2.75
N ARG A 38 12.50 -1.04 -3.14
CA ARG A 38 11.02 -1.15 -3.16
C ARG A 38 10.41 -1.39 -1.78
N GLU A 39 11.19 -1.74 -0.75
CA GLU A 39 10.67 -1.97 0.61
C GLU A 39 10.61 -0.71 1.48
N HIS A 40 11.26 0.42 1.12
CA HIS A 40 11.35 1.56 2.06
C HIS A 40 11.44 2.96 1.41
N ILE A 41 10.51 3.30 0.52
CA ILE A 41 10.29 4.71 0.13
C ILE A 41 8.93 5.17 0.62
N PRO A 42 8.83 5.92 1.74
CA PRO A 42 7.66 6.72 2.01
C PRO A 42 7.64 7.88 1.00
N ILE A 43 6.82 7.76 -0.05
CA ILE A 43 6.60 8.83 -1.01
C ILE A 43 5.66 9.86 -0.38
N TYR A 44 6.22 10.75 0.43
CA TYR A 44 5.60 12.05 0.65
C TYR A 44 5.97 12.94 -0.53
N ASN A 45 5.04 13.09 -1.48
CA ASN A 45 4.79 14.35 -2.17
C ASN A 45 3.70 14.21 -3.23
N ARG A 46 2.52 14.75 -2.93
CA ARG A 46 1.68 15.38 -3.94
C ARG A 46 1.18 16.72 -3.40
N LEU A 47 1.96 17.76 -3.68
CA LEU A 47 1.53 19.15 -3.54
C LEU A 47 0.34 19.36 -4.49
N VAL A 48 -0.86 19.53 -3.93
CA VAL A 48 -2.01 20.05 -4.66
C VAL A 48 -1.87 21.57 -4.69
N PRO A 49 -1.85 22.24 -5.86
CA PRO A 49 -1.89 23.69 -5.90
C PRO A 49 -3.25 24.18 -5.37
N LEU A 50 -3.23 24.93 -4.26
CA LEU A 50 -4.40 25.65 -3.76
C LEU A 50 -4.67 26.88 -4.64
N THR A 51 -5.64 26.76 -5.55
CA THR A 51 -6.41 27.88 -6.12
C THR A 51 -7.84 27.32 -6.30
N THR A 52 -8.96 27.94 -5.91
CA THR A 52 -9.37 29.33 -5.94
C THR A 52 -10.61 29.53 -5.04
N HIS A 53 -10.58 30.63 -4.30
CA HIS A 53 -11.67 31.49 -3.80
C HIS A 53 -13.14 31.02 -3.85
N LEU A 54 -13.80 31.06 -2.69
CA LEU A 54 -15.05 31.82 -2.52
C LEU A 54 -15.06 32.55 -1.18
N ARG A 55 -15.46 33.81 -1.25
CA ARG A 55 -15.48 34.83 -0.21
C ARG A 55 -16.88 34.96 0.38
N GLY A 56 -16.96 35.14 1.70
CA GLY A 56 -18.16 35.57 2.44
C GLY A 56 -18.54 34.58 3.54
N ARG A 57 -18.98 34.94 4.75
CA ARG A 57 -19.34 36.23 5.36
C ARG A 57 -19.57 35.92 6.85
N ALA A 58 -19.08 36.81 7.71
CA ALA A 58 -19.34 37.05 9.13
C ALA A 58 -20.49 36.30 9.86
N GLY A 59 -20.20 35.91 11.12
CA GLY A 59 -21.16 35.62 12.20
C GLY A 59 -20.53 34.71 13.27
N ALA A 60 -19.80 35.22 14.27
CA ALA A 60 -20.31 35.71 15.56
C ALA A 60 -21.15 34.67 16.33
N GLY A 61 -20.56 34.11 17.40
CA GLY A 61 -21.25 33.20 18.32
C GLY A 61 -20.36 32.49 19.33
N TYR A 62 -19.52 33.23 20.08
CA TYR A 62 -19.04 32.74 21.37
C TYR A 62 -20.10 33.08 22.42
N LEU A 63 -20.62 32.07 23.11
CA LEU A 63 -21.29 32.26 24.40
C LEU A 63 -20.71 31.33 25.46
N PRO A 64 -20.69 31.79 26.73
CA PRO A 64 -19.72 31.39 27.73
C PRO A 64 -20.22 30.25 28.63
N GLY A 65 -19.28 29.75 29.42
CA GLY A 65 -19.41 28.60 30.31
C GLY A 65 -20.57 28.63 31.29
N ASN A 66 -21.07 27.42 31.52
CA ASN A 66 -21.88 27.03 32.65
C ASN A 66 -20.97 26.18 33.56
N ALA A 67 -20.73 26.68 34.76
CA ALA A 67 -20.09 25.95 35.84
C ALA A 67 -21.04 24.86 36.36
N THR A 68 -20.58 23.62 36.37
CA THR A 68 -21.17 22.59 37.25
C THR A 68 -20.06 22.01 38.11
N THR A 69 -20.06 22.47 39.35
CA THR A 69 -19.40 21.92 40.52
C THR A 69 -19.57 20.39 40.58
N GLY A 70 -18.46 19.67 40.66
CA GLY A 70 -18.42 18.23 40.82
C GLY A 70 -17.10 17.81 41.45
N VAL A 71 -17.00 17.98 42.76
CA VAL A 71 -15.90 17.46 43.57
C VAL A 71 -15.95 15.93 43.45
N LEU A 72 -14.94 15.31 42.83
CA LEU A 72 -14.87 13.86 42.71
C LEU A 72 -14.46 13.27 44.07
N PRO A 73 -15.27 12.42 44.72
CA PRO A 73 -14.84 11.74 45.94
C PRO A 73 -13.73 10.73 45.62
N LEU A 74 -12.68 10.74 46.44
CA LEU A 74 -11.55 9.81 46.40
C LEU A 74 -12.04 8.41 46.81
N GLY A 75 -12.54 7.62 45.84
CA GLY A 75 -13.01 6.27 46.13
C GLY A 75 -13.73 5.50 45.02
N THR A 76 -13.61 5.88 43.74
CA THR A 76 -14.28 5.13 42.65
C THR A 76 -13.28 4.15 42.01
N LEU A 77 -13.36 2.87 42.39
CA LEU A 77 -12.67 1.79 41.69
C LEU A 77 -13.24 1.71 40.26
N LEU A 78 -12.40 1.97 39.26
CA LEU A 78 -12.74 1.73 37.86
C LEU A 78 -12.98 0.22 37.66
N PRO A 79 -14.04 -0.20 36.94
CA PRO A 79 -14.12 -1.58 36.51
C PRO A 79 -12.92 -1.85 35.58
N ILE A 80 -12.11 -2.85 35.92
CA ILE A 80 -11.09 -3.38 35.03
C ILE A 80 -11.83 -3.94 33.83
N SER A 81 -11.88 -3.16 32.75
CA SER A 81 -12.36 -3.64 31.45
C SER A 81 -11.38 -4.71 30.98
N ASN A 82 -11.75 -5.97 31.18
CA ASN A 82 -11.12 -7.11 30.51
C ASN A 82 -11.54 -7.08 29.03
N GLN A 83 -11.01 -6.11 28.28
CA GLN A 83 -11.06 -6.15 26.83
C GLN A 83 -9.80 -6.87 26.35
N PRO A 84 -9.91 -8.02 25.65
CA PRO A 84 -8.76 -8.61 24.99
C PRO A 84 -8.15 -7.57 24.04
N PRO A 85 -6.81 -7.57 23.84
CA PRO A 85 -6.16 -6.55 23.03
C PRO A 85 -6.79 -6.54 21.65
N SER A 86 -7.46 -5.43 21.34
CA SER A 86 -8.00 -5.14 20.02
C SER A 86 -6.89 -5.35 19.01
N SER A 87 -7.09 -6.33 18.15
CA SER A 87 -6.19 -6.72 17.08
C SER A 87 -5.85 -5.48 16.24
N VAL A 88 -4.54 -5.25 16.04
CA VAL A 88 -3.92 -4.34 15.06
C VAL A 88 -4.83 -3.21 14.56
N SER A 89 -4.79 -2.07 15.24
CA SER A 89 -5.26 -0.80 14.67
C SER A 89 -4.28 -0.33 13.60
N GLN A 90 -4.29 -0.97 12.42
CA GLN A 90 -3.90 -0.27 11.20
C GLN A 90 -4.90 0.87 11.05
N ALA A 91 -4.46 2.12 11.26
CA ALA A 91 -5.31 3.28 11.05
C ALA A 91 -5.81 3.22 9.61
N PRO A 92 -7.11 3.00 9.37
CA PRO A 92 -7.57 2.72 8.04
C PRO A 92 -7.34 3.94 7.14
N GLY A 93 -6.75 3.74 5.96
CA GLY A 93 -6.73 4.76 4.93
C GLY A 93 -8.17 5.19 4.61
N THR A 94 -8.47 6.48 4.79
CA THR A 94 -9.84 7.00 4.61
C THR A 94 -10.27 6.94 3.14
N PHE A 95 -11.58 6.94 2.87
CA PHE A 95 -12.12 7.04 1.50
C PHE A 95 -11.58 8.25 0.72
N GLN A 96 -11.17 9.31 1.42
CA GLN A 96 -10.55 10.50 0.81
C GLN A 96 -9.18 10.19 0.21
N GLN A 97 -8.38 9.40 0.92
CA GLN A 97 -7.07 8.97 0.44
C GLN A 97 -7.21 7.95 -0.70
N ASP A 98 -8.20 7.07 -0.63
CA ASP A 98 -8.50 6.10 -1.67
C ASP A 98 -8.91 6.79 -2.98
N ALA A 99 -9.81 7.77 -2.91
CA ALA A 99 -10.19 8.58 -4.06
C ALA A 99 -8.99 9.38 -4.62
N ALA A 100 -8.16 9.98 -3.76
CA ALA A 100 -6.98 10.73 -4.17
C ALA A 100 -5.88 9.86 -4.83
N SER A 101 -5.84 8.57 -4.48
CA SER A 101 -4.91 7.58 -5.05
C SER A 101 -5.45 6.87 -6.29
N GLY A 102 -6.64 7.26 -6.77
CA GLY A 102 -7.24 6.68 -7.98
C GLY A 102 -7.88 5.32 -7.77
N LEU A 103 -8.20 4.96 -6.53
CA LEU A 103 -8.95 3.74 -6.19
C LEU A 103 -10.47 3.95 -6.29
N THR A 104 -10.89 4.60 -7.37
CA THR A 104 -12.29 4.89 -7.68
C THR A 104 -12.52 4.82 -9.18
N SER A 105 -13.72 4.42 -9.58
CA SER A 105 -14.15 4.24 -10.97
C SER A 105 -15.64 4.52 -11.10
N ASP A 106 -16.16 4.48 -12.32
CA ASP A 106 -17.61 4.63 -12.57
C ASP A 106 -18.43 3.53 -11.89
N THR A 107 -17.90 2.30 -11.80
CA THR A 107 -18.57 1.18 -11.13
C THR A 107 -18.30 1.12 -9.63
N PHE A 108 -17.32 1.90 -9.14
CA PHE A 108 -16.92 1.97 -7.76
C PHE A 108 -16.66 3.44 -7.36
N ASP A 109 -17.76 4.17 -7.18
CA ASP A 109 -17.74 5.58 -6.82
C ASP A 109 -17.64 5.76 -5.29
N LEU A 110 -16.61 6.49 -4.84
CA LEU A 110 -16.39 6.82 -3.44
C LEU A 110 -17.06 8.14 -3.01
N ARG A 111 -17.57 8.95 -3.94
CA ARG A 111 -18.08 10.30 -3.69
C ARG A 111 -19.24 10.33 -2.70
N SER A 112 -20.13 9.33 -2.73
CA SER A 112 -21.26 9.23 -1.80
C SER A 112 -20.79 8.94 -0.37
N ASN A 113 -19.80 8.05 -0.20
CA ASN A 113 -19.20 7.74 1.10
C ASN A 113 -18.50 8.98 1.68
N LEU A 114 -17.78 9.72 0.83
CA LEU A 114 -17.14 11.00 1.16
C LEU A 114 -18.17 12.07 1.59
N ALA A 115 -19.24 12.24 0.82
CA ALA A 115 -20.28 13.23 1.10
C ALA A 115 -21.03 12.94 2.41
N ASN A 116 -21.21 11.67 2.74
CA ASN A 116 -21.89 11.22 3.96
C ASN A 116 -20.97 11.17 5.19
N GLY A 117 -19.68 11.51 5.05
CA GLY A 117 -18.72 11.46 6.15
C GLY A 117 -18.53 10.03 6.69
N ASP A 118 -18.56 9.03 5.81
CA ASP A 118 -18.43 7.62 6.20
C ASP A 118 -17.04 7.36 6.83
N GLY A 119 -17.04 6.93 8.09
CA GLY A 119 -15.83 6.63 8.86
C GLY A 119 -15.32 5.19 8.69
N ARG A 120 -15.93 4.38 7.81
CA ARG A 120 -15.42 3.04 7.51
C ARG A 120 -14.07 3.14 6.81
N GLY A 121 -13.22 2.14 7.05
CA GLY A 121 -11.85 2.14 6.55
C GLY A 121 -11.65 1.82 5.08
N GLY A 122 -12.75 1.60 4.33
CA GLY A 122 -12.68 1.23 2.93
C GLY A 122 -11.91 -0.08 2.71
N LEU A 123 -11.04 -0.07 1.70
CA LEU A 123 -10.21 -1.20 1.32
C LEU A 123 -9.09 -1.43 2.36
N SER A 124 -8.54 -2.64 2.50
CA SER A 124 -7.40 -2.87 3.41
C SER A 124 -6.09 -2.35 2.79
N ASP A 125 -5.11 -1.94 3.60
CA ASP A 125 -3.85 -1.40 3.07
C ASP A 125 -3.10 -2.41 2.18
N ASP A 126 -3.12 -3.70 2.55
CA ASP A 126 -2.51 -4.78 1.77
C ASP A 126 -3.14 -4.91 0.37
N SER A 127 -4.48 -4.85 0.31
CA SER A 127 -5.20 -4.95 -0.95
C SER A 127 -5.05 -3.70 -1.81
N LYS A 128 -4.98 -2.50 -1.20
CA LYS A 128 -4.65 -1.24 -1.89
C LYS A 128 -3.27 -1.33 -2.55
N ALA A 129 -2.26 -1.79 -1.81
CA ALA A 129 -0.90 -1.92 -2.30
C ALA A 129 -0.81 -2.89 -3.48
N GLU A 130 -1.47 -4.05 -3.40
CA GLU A 130 -1.49 -5.04 -4.48
C GLU A 130 -2.25 -4.53 -5.71
N ILE A 131 -3.40 -3.87 -5.55
CA ILE A 131 -4.14 -3.29 -6.68
C ILE A 131 -3.30 -2.20 -7.36
N GLN A 132 -2.64 -1.33 -6.59
CA GLN A 132 -1.77 -0.30 -7.14
C GLN A 132 -0.51 -0.88 -7.81
N SER A 133 0.00 -2.04 -7.39
CA SER A 133 1.08 -2.72 -8.11
C SER A 133 0.58 -3.25 -9.45
N ILE A 134 -0.59 -3.89 -9.47
CA ILE A 134 -1.23 -4.43 -10.68
C ILE A 134 -1.50 -3.30 -11.70
N MET A 135 -2.02 -2.16 -11.26
CA MET A 135 -2.23 -0.98 -12.12
C MET A 135 -0.93 -0.49 -12.75
N ARG A 136 0.17 -0.45 -11.99
CA ARG A 136 1.48 0.01 -12.49
C ARG A 136 2.17 -1.01 -13.40
N GLU A 137 2.05 -2.29 -13.08
CA GLU A 137 2.74 -3.37 -13.80
C GLU A 137 2.08 -3.71 -15.14
N MET A 138 0.75 -3.66 -15.19
CA MET A 138 -0.01 -4.05 -16.38
C MET A 138 -0.62 -2.84 -17.12
N HIS A 139 -0.41 -1.63 -16.61
CA HIS A 139 -0.95 -0.39 -17.19
C HIS A 139 -2.48 -0.42 -17.38
N VAL A 140 -3.18 -1.01 -16.42
CA VAL A 140 -4.64 -1.17 -16.43
C VAL A 140 -5.32 -0.20 -15.45
N GLY A 141 -6.60 0.08 -15.67
CA GLY A 141 -7.43 0.89 -14.78
C GLY A 141 -7.76 0.19 -13.46
N PHE A 142 -8.37 0.93 -12.53
CA PHE A 142 -8.72 0.42 -11.20
C PHE A 142 -9.64 -0.82 -11.23
N ASP A 143 -10.68 -0.80 -12.06
CA ASP A 143 -11.65 -1.91 -12.12
C ASP A 143 -11.03 -3.22 -12.60
N GLU A 144 -10.19 -3.13 -13.63
CA GLU A 144 -9.48 -4.28 -14.17
C GLU A 144 -8.43 -4.80 -13.18
N ALA A 145 -7.69 -3.88 -12.53
CA ALA A 145 -6.74 -4.25 -11.50
C ALA A 145 -7.41 -4.94 -10.31
N ARG A 146 -8.56 -4.43 -9.87
CA ARG A 146 -9.37 -5.03 -8.81
C ARG A 146 -9.86 -6.43 -9.19
N ALA A 147 -10.36 -6.60 -10.42
CA ALA A 147 -10.81 -7.92 -10.91
C ALA A 147 -9.67 -8.94 -10.91
N LEU A 148 -8.47 -8.52 -11.33
CA LEU A 148 -7.28 -9.36 -11.36
C LEU A 148 -6.78 -9.70 -9.95
N TYR A 149 -6.78 -8.73 -9.03
CA TYR A 149 -6.51 -8.95 -7.61
C TYR A 149 -7.46 -10.01 -7.02
N THR A 150 -8.77 -9.85 -7.22
CA THR A 150 -9.77 -10.78 -6.71
C THR A 150 -9.60 -12.18 -7.29
N ARG A 151 -9.32 -12.30 -8.60
CA ARG A 151 -9.04 -13.59 -9.24
C ARG A 151 -7.81 -14.27 -8.64
N ARG A 152 -6.71 -13.53 -8.47
CA ARG A 152 -5.50 -14.05 -7.81
C ARG A 152 -5.76 -14.45 -6.37
N ALA A 153 -6.56 -13.69 -5.64
CA ALA A 153 -6.95 -14.04 -4.27
C ALA A 153 -7.79 -15.32 -4.22
N MET A 154 -8.75 -15.50 -5.13
CA MET A 154 -9.53 -16.73 -5.27
C MET A 154 -8.63 -17.93 -5.60
N GLU A 155 -7.75 -17.80 -6.59
CA GLU A 155 -6.82 -18.85 -6.98
C GLU A 155 -5.88 -19.26 -5.83
N ARG A 156 -5.33 -18.27 -5.10
CA ARG A 156 -4.50 -18.50 -3.91
C ARG A 156 -5.23 -19.26 -2.81
N ASN A 157 -6.54 -19.06 -2.69
CA ASN A 157 -7.40 -19.74 -1.72
C ASN A 157 -8.03 -21.03 -2.26
N GLY A 158 -7.55 -21.56 -3.39
CA GLY A 158 -8.02 -22.83 -3.94
C GLY A 158 -9.40 -22.73 -4.60
N ILE A 159 -9.79 -21.57 -5.10
CA ILE A 159 -11.00 -21.37 -5.91
C ILE A 159 -10.59 -21.26 -7.38
N GLY A 160 -11.23 -22.03 -8.25
CA GLY A 160 -10.98 -22.02 -9.69
C GLY A 160 -11.54 -20.78 -10.39
N ALA A 161 -11.16 -20.59 -11.66
CA ALA A 161 -11.66 -19.49 -12.49
C ALA A 161 -13.17 -19.60 -12.80
N ASP A 162 -13.72 -20.80 -12.63
CA ASP A 162 -15.15 -21.14 -12.66
C ASP A 162 -15.89 -20.75 -11.36
N GLY A 163 -15.16 -20.27 -10.34
CA GLY A 163 -15.72 -19.94 -9.03
C GLY A 163 -15.95 -21.16 -8.14
N LEU A 164 -15.56 -22.37 -8.59
CA LEU A 164 -15.72 -23.59 -7.81
C LEU A 164 -14.49 -23.84 -6.94
N PRO A 165 -14.65 -24.31 -5.69
CA PRO A 165 -13.53 -24.83 -4.90
C PRO A 165 -12.81 -25.94 -5.66
N ARG A 166 -11.47 -25.92 -5.62
CA ARG A 166 -10.58 -26.95 -6.17
C ARG A 166 -10.41 -28.14 -5.23
N ASP A 167 -11.13 -28.14 -4.11
CA ASP A 167 -11.14 -29.24 -3.15
C ASP A 167 -11.87 -30.45 -3.76
N PRO A 168 -11.21 -31.62 -3.90
CA PRO A 168 -11.84 -32.84 -4.41
C PRO A 168 -13.00 -33.34 -3.54
N ARG A 169 -13.14 -32.84 -2.31
CA ARG A 169 -14.23 -33.18 -1.38
C ARG A 169 -15.38 -32.17 -1.40
N ALA A 170 -15.31 -31.15 -2.25
CA ALA A 170 -16.40 -30.18 -2.38
C ALA A 170 -17.66 -30.88 -2.92
N VAL A 171 -18.77 -30.71 -2.20
CA VAL A 171 -20.10 -31.20 -2.60
C VAL A 171 -20.94 -30.00 -3.04
N PHE A 172 -21.53 -30.10 -4.22
CA PHE A 172 -22.39 -29.07 -4.79
C PHE A 172 -23.84 -29.56 -4.82
N PHE A 173 -24.77 -28.68 -4.49
CA PHE A 173 -26.20 -28.93 -4.56
C PHE A 173 -26.77 -28.00 -5.65
N THR A 174 -27.03 -28.55 -6.82
CA THR A 174 -27.62 -27.85 -7.98
C THR A 174 -29.10 -28.14 -8.09
#